data_AF-A0A183DWA5-F1
#
_entry.id   AF-A0A183DWA5-F1
#
_cell.length_a   1.000
_cell.length_b   1.000
_cell.length_c   1.000
_cell.angle_alpha   90.00
_cell.angle_beta   90.00
_cell.angle_gamma   90.00
#
_symmetry.space_group_name_H-M   'P 1'
#
loop_
_entity.id
_entity.type
_entity.pdbx_description
1 polymer ?
#
loop_
_entity_poly.entity_id
_entity_poly.type
_entity_poly.pdbx_seq_one_letter_code
_entity_poly.pdbx_strand_id
1 'polypeptide(L)'
;MATVKYTWKKYLKPSGSFFIGSSPEFEMALDTLCFLTSRPRGSCKFELEKCSFGMTSYELIQKEKVYIGTIYPTAGKMTEKCRRHSINKSCM
;
A
#
# COMPACT_ATOMS: atom_id res chain seq x y z
N MET A 1 -7.48 4.92 -0.84
CA MET A 1 -6.58 4.15 -1.72
C MET A 1 -7.26 3.95 -3.06
N ALA A 2 -6.51 4.03 -4.16
CA ALA A 2 -7.03 3.75 -5.48
C ALA A 2 -6.09 2.85 -6.27
N THR A 3 -6.64 2.09 -7.21
CA THR A 3 -5.87 1.36 -8.23
C THR A 3 -5.91 2.18 -9.51
N VAL A 4 -4.75 2.57 -10.01
CA VAL A 4 -4.59 3.44 -11.17
C VAL A 4 -3.75 2.75 -12.22
N LYS A 5 -4.15 2.89 -13.48
CA LYS A 5 -3.37 2.50 -14.65
C LYS A 5 -3.01 3.76 -15.42
N TYR A 6 -1.72 3.96 -15.69
CA TYR A 6 -1.23 5.17 -16.33
C TYR A 6 -0.02 4.90 -17.21
N THR A 7 0.27 5.83 -18.11
CA THR A 7 1.44 5.77 -18.99
C THR A 7 2.55 6.67 -18.44
N TRP A 8 3.74 6.11 -18.23
CA TRP A 8 4.92 6.84 -17.78
C TRP A 8 5.94 6.96 -18.91
N LYS A 9 6.24 8.19 -19.35
CA LYS A 9 7.23 8.48 -20.41
C LYS A 9 7.08 7.55 -21.65
N LYS A 10 5.83 7.36 -22.11
CA LYS A 10 5.41 6.48 -23.24
C LYS A 10 5.33 4.98 -22.95
N TYR A 11 5.64 4.52 -21.74
CA TYR A 11 5.47 3.13 -21.33
C TYR A 11 4.19 2.96 -20.50
N LEU A 12 3.33 2.05 -20.93
CA LEU A 12 2.12 1.72 -20.18
C LEU A 12 2.50 0.94 -18.92
N LYS A 13 2.32 1.55 -17.75
CA LYS A 13 2.53 0.85 -16.48
C LYS A 13 1.33 -0.04 -16.19
N PRO A 14 1.54 -1.30 -15.76
CA PRO A 14 0.47 -2.13 -15.22
C PRO A 14 -0.26 -1.40 -14.08
N SER A 15 -1.52 -1.74 -13.85
CA SER A 15 -2.30 -1.16 -12.75
C SER A 15 -1.55 -1.31 -11.43
N GLY A 16 -1.35 -0.21 -10.72
CA GLY A 16 -0.76 -0.17 -9.39
C GLY A 16 -1.68 0.53 -8.42
N SER A 17 -1.55 0.23 -7.13
CA SER A 17 -2.29 0.91 -6.07
C SER A 17 -1.38 1.76 -5.20
N PHE A 18 -1.93 2.88 -4.73
CA PHE A 18 -1.28 3.81 -3.80
C PHE A 18 -2.33 4.53 -2.97
N PHE A 19 -1.93 5.14 -1.86
CA PHE A 19 -2.83 5.93 -1.04
C PHE A 19 -3.01 7.34 -1.64
N ILE A 20 -4.19 7.90 -1.48
CA ILE A 20 -4.54 9.24 -1.99
C ILE A 20 -5.06 10.01 -0.78
N GLY A 21 -4.49 11.18 -0.52
CA GLY A 21 -4.85 12.04 0.61
C GLY A 21 -4.30 11.59 1.97
N SER A 22 -3.39 10.62 2.00
CA SER A 22 -2.63 10.25 3.21
C SER A 22 -1.39 11.14 3.38
N SER A 23 -0.89 11.22 4.61
CA SER A 23 0.36 11.92 4.87
C SER A 23 1.59 11.03 4.59
N PRO A 24 2.74 11.61 4.20
CA PRO A 24 3.95 10.84 3.94
C PRO A 24 4.44 10.05 5.15
N GLU A 25 4.30 10.60 6.37
CA GLU A 25 4.69 9.90 7.59
C GLU A 25 3.83 8.66 7.86
N PHE A 26 2.55 8.69 7.48
CA PHE A 26 1.66 7.55 7.61
C PHE A 26 2.08 6.40 6.68
N GLU A 27 2.36 6.70 5.40
CA GLU A 27 2.82 5.71 4.44
C GLU A 27 4.16 5.09 4.88
N MET A 28 5.12 5.93 5.30
CA MET A 28 6.44 5.48 5.74
C MET A 28 6.37 4.57 6.98
N ALA A 29 5.45 4.87 7.92
CA ALA A 29 5.22 4.03 9.09
C ALA A 29 4.68 2.65 8.72
N LEU A 30 3.70 2.58 7.82
CA LEU A 30 3.13 1.31 7.35
C LEU A 30 4.14 0.47 6.57
N ASP A 31 4.92 1.10 5.70
CA ASP A 31 5.96 0.43 4.93
C ASP A 31 7.01 -0.20 5.85
N THR A 32 7.46 0.57 6.86
CA THR A 32 8.43 0.08 7.85
C THR A 32 7.86 -1.06 8.68
N LEU A 33 6.61 -0.93 9.15
CA LEU A 33 5.94 -1.96 9.91
C LEU A 33 5.84 -3.26 9.11
N CYS A 34 5.37 -3.19 7.88
CA CYS A 34 5.23 -4.35 7.01
C CYS A 34 6.58 -5.02 6.75
N PHE A 35 7.62 -4.23 6.49
CA PHE A 35 8.97 -4.73 6.28
C PHE A 35 9.55 -5.42 7.51
N LEU A 36 9.16 -5.05 8.73
CA LEU A 36 9.64 -5.72 9.94
C LEU A 36 8.83 -6.99 10.24
N THR A 37 7.52 -7.00 9.96
CA THR A 37 6.64 -8.12 10.30
C THR A 37 6.67 -9.27 9.30
N SER A 38 7.05 -9.02 8.04
CA SER A 38 6.82 -9.98 6.94
C SER A 38 8.07 -10.35 6.15
N ARG A 39 9.26 -10.27 6.78
CA ARG A 39 10.52 -10.75 6.20
C ARG A 39 10.56 -12.27 6.05
N PRO A 40 11.27 -12.82 5.05
CA PRO A 40 12.05 -12.12 4.00
C PRO A 40 11.22 -11.69 2.78
N ARG A 41 10.09 -12.36 2.53
CA ARG A 41 9.09 -11.98 1.52
C ARG A 41 7.72 -12.29 2.07
N GLY A 42 6.88 -11.28 2.19
CA GLY A 42 5.56 -11.47 2.74
C GLY A 42 4.58 -10.39 2.33
N SER A 43 3.32 -10.80 2.31
CA SER A 43 2.20 -9.88 2.19
C SER A 43 1.69 -9.58 3.59
N CYS A 44 1.69 -8.30 3.96
CA CYS A 44 1.05 -7.79 5.16
C CYS A 44 -0.40 -7.49 4.84
N LYS A 45 -1.31 -7.81 5.77
CA LYS A 45 -2.72 -7.40 5.66
C LYS A 45 -3.00 -6.39 6.75
N PHE A 46 -3.50 -5.24 6.35
CA PHE A 46 -3.88 -4.17 7.25
C PHE A 46 -5.38 -3.92 7.11
N GLU A 47 -5.99 -3.48 8.20
CA GLU A 47 -7.37 -3.04 8.24
C GLU A 47 -7.40 -1.63 8.81
N LEU A 48 -7.74 -0.66 7.96
CA LEU A 48 -7.97 0.72 8.35
C LEU A 48 -9.44 1.03 8.19
N GLU A 49 -10.11 1.44 9.27
CA GLU A 49 -11.48 1.93 9.22
C GLU A 49 -12.46 0.96 8.51
N LYS A 50 -12.28 -0.36 8.73
CA LYS A 50 -13.05 -1.45 8.11
C LYS A 50 -12.82 -1.63 6.60
N CYS A 51 -11.82 -0.96 6.04
CA CYS A 51 -11.26 -1.21 4.72
C CYS A 51 -10.00 -2.07 4.87
N SER A 52 -10.04 -3.31 4.40
CA SER A 52 -8.87 -4.17 4.36
C SER A 52 -8.06 -3.95 3.09
N PHE A 53 -6.74 -3.92 3.22
CA PHE A 53 -5.82 -3.85 2.09
C PHE A 53 -4.56 -4.66 2.40
N GLY A 54 -3.89 -5.09 1.34
CA GLY A 54 -2.61 -5.77 1.43
C GLY A 54 -1.45 -4.81 1.21
N MET A 55 -0.28 -5.13 1.72
CA MET A 55 0.99 -4.52 1.34
C MET A 55 1.98 -5.63 1.05
N THR A 56 2.78 -5.46 0.01
CA THR A 56 3.82 -6.43 -0.35
C THR A 56 5.16 -5.76 -0.15
N SER A 57 5.99 -6.33 0.72
CA SER A 57 7.35 -5.83 0.97
C SER A 57 8.40 -6.71 0.32
N TYR A 58 9.37 -6.06 -0.34
CA TYR A 58 10.57 -6.71 -0.87
C TYR A 58 11.80 -6.27 -0.08
N GLU A 59 12.71 -7.21 0.13
CA GLU A 59 14.04 -6.95 0.68
C GLU A 59 15.06 -6.75 -0.44
N LEU A 60 16.04 -5.89 -0.18
CA LEU A 60 17.18 -5.67 -1.05
C LEU A 60 18.45 -6.08 -0.30
N ILE A 61 19.11 -7.13 -0.75
CA ILE A 61 20.35 -7.62 -0.13
C ILE A 61 21.53 -6.98 -0.87
N GLN A 62 22.34 -6.19 -0.15
CA GLN A 62 23.59 -5.63 -0.68
C GLN A 62 24.73 -5.85 0.31
N LYS A 63 25.85 -6.38 -0.16
CA LYS A 63 27.05 -6.63 0.68
C LYS A 63 26.68 -7.37 1.98
N GLU A 64 25.87 -8.41 1.87
CA GLU A 64 25.40 -9.23 3.01
C GLU A 64 24.51 -8.49 4.04
N LYS A 65 24.10 -7.26 3.74
CA LYS A 65 23.18 -6.47 4.57
C LYS A 65 21.81 -6.37 3.92
N VAL A 66 20.78 -6.43 4.76
CA VAL A 66 19.37 -6.37 4.35
C VAL A 66 18.88 -4.92 4.42
N TYR A 67 18.44 -4.40 3.28
CA TYR A 67 17.85 -3.07 3.14
C TYR A 67 16.38 -3.16 2.75
N ILE A 68 15.65 -2.07 2.99
CA ILE A 68 14.27 -1.92 2.53
C ILE A 68 14.31 -1.82 1.00
N GLY A 69 13.61 -2.75 0.33
CA GLY A 69 13.39 -2.72 -1.11
C GLY A 69 12.10 -1.98 -1.46
N THR A 70 11.45 -2.40 -2.55
CA THR A 70 10.15 -1.85 -2.93
C THR A 70 9.05 -2.35 -1.99
N ILE A 71 8.17 -1.43 -1.58
CA ILE A 71 6.97 -1.76 -0.84
C ILE A 71 5.82 -1.04 -1.52
N TYR A 72 4.70 -1.74 -1.73
CA TYR A 72 3.53 -1.13 -2.33
C TYR A 72 2.25 -1.76 -1.78
N PRO A 73 1.18 -0.96 -1.63
CA PRO A 73 -0.11 -1.48 -1.25
C PRO A 73 -0.78 -2.18 -2.43
N THR A 74 -1.65 -3.14 -2.11
CA THR A 74 -2.57 -3.80 -3.02
C THR A 74 -3.98 -3.55 -2.49
N ALA A 75 -4.80 -2.85 -3.27
CA ALA A 75 -6.17 -2.56 -2.87
C ALA A 75 -6.96 -3.87 -2.68
N GLY A 76 -7.51 -4.06 -1.47
CA GLY A 76 -8.41 -5.16 -1.18
C GLY A 76 -9.79 -4.98 -1.83
N LYS A 77 -10.68 -5.95 -1.64
CA LYS A 77 -12.06 -5.83 -2.13
C LYS A 77 -12.74 -4.63 -1.45
N MET A 78 -13.29 -3.72 -2.24
CA MET A 78 -14.10 -2.60 -1.75
C MET A 78 -15.37 -3.17 -1.12
N THR A 79 -15.39 -3.28 0.21
CA THR A 79 -16.58 -3.74 0.95
C THR A 79 -17.59 -2.60 1.11
N GLU A 80 -18.87 -2.95 1.29
CA GLU A 80 -19.95 -1.98 1.48
C GLU A 80 -19.73 -1.09 2.71
N LYS A 81 -19.07 -1.62 3.75
CA LYS A 81 -18.63 -0.87 4.94
C LYS A 81 -17.59 0.18 4.59
N CYS A 82 -16.58 -0.19 3.81
CA CYS A 82 -15.55 0.73 3.33
C CYS A 82 -16.15 1.84 2.45
N ARG A 83 -17.07 1.49 1.55
CA ARG A 83 -17.78 2.44 0.69
C ARG A 83 -18.66 3.41 1.48
N ARG A 84 -19.42 2.95 2.48
CA ARG A 84 -20.23 3.84 3.34
C ARG A 84 -19.35 4.81 4.13
N HIS A 85 -18.19 4.36 4.58
CA HIS A 85 -17.26 5.20 5.34
C HIS A 85 -16.59 6.27 4.47
N SER A 86 -16.17 5.95 3.24
CA SER A 86 -15.60 6.95 2.33
C SER A 86 -16.61 8.03 1.92
N ILE A 87 -17.91 7.71 1.89
CA ILE A 87 -18.97 8.69 1.63
C ILE A 87 -19.18 9.59 2.85
N ASN A 88 -19.23 9.04 4.06
CA ASN A 88 -19.47 9.81 5.28
C ASN A 88 -18.30 10.73 5.68
N LYS A 89 -17.08 10.49 5.19
CA LYS A 89 -15.93 11.37 5.39
C LYS A 89 -15.73 12.44 4.31
N SER A 90 -16.56 12.46 3.26
CA SER A 90 -16.46 13.48 2.21
C SER A 90 -17.03 14.86 2.62
N CYS A 91 -17.59 14.98 3.83
CA CYS A 91 -18.03 16.24 4.42
C CYS A 91 -17.61 16.31 5.89
N MET A 92 -16.35 16.67 6.14
CA MET A 92 -15.95 17.47 7.30
C MET A 92 -14.62 18.16 7.01
#